data_AF-P10831-F1
#
_entry.id   AF-P10831-F1
#
_cell.length_a   1.000
_cell.length_b   1.000
_cell.length_c   1.000
_cell.angle_alpha   90.00
_cell.angle_beta   90.00
_cell.angle_gamma   90.00
#
_symmetry.space_group_name_H-M   'P 1'
#
loop_
_entity.id
_entity.type
_entity.pdbx_description
1 polymer ?
#
loop_
_entity_poly.entity_id
_entity_poly.type
_entity_poly.pdbx_seq_one_letter_code
_entity_poly.pdbx_strand_id
1 'polypeptide(L)' 'DKPTTKPICEQAFGNSGPCFAYIKLYSYNQKTKKCEEFIYGGCQGNDNRFITLAECEQKCIK' A
#
# COMPACT_ATOMS: atom_id res chain seq x y z
N ASP A 1 -5.29 3.79 -18.45
CA ASP A 1 -4.93 3.65 -17.02
C ASP A 1 -6.17 3.59 -16.16
N LYS A 2 -6.26 2.66 -15.20
CA LYS A 2 -7.45 2.57 -14.33
C LYS A 2 -7.55 3.88 -13.53
N PRO A 3 -8.61 4.70 -13.67
CA PRO A 3 -8.74 5.89 -12.87
C PRO A 3 -8.86 5.46 -11.41
N THR A 4 -7.84 5.77 -10.61
CA THR A 4 -7.83 5.54 -9.17
C THR A 4 -8.67 6.62 -8.51
N THR A 5 -10.00 6.52 -8.65
CA THR A 5 -10.94 7.45 -8.00
C THR A 5 -10.97 7.32 -6.48
N LYS A 6 -10.34 6.28 -5.93
CA LYS A 6 -10.29 6.03 -4.48
C LYS A 6 -9.09 6.75 -3.84
N PRO A 7 -9.28 7.44 -2.72
CA PRO A 7 -8.19 7.96 -1.89
C PRO A 7 -7.16 6.87 -1.58
N ILE A 8 -5.88 7.25 -1.46
CA ILE A 8 -4.75 6.31 -1.27
C ILE A 8 -5.04 5.28 -0.16
N CYS A 9 -5.48 5.72 1.01
CA CYS A 9 -5.78 4.88 2.16
C CYS A 9 -7.09 4.08 2.04
N GLU A 10 -7.80 4.18 0.91
CA GLU A 10 -9.00 3.41 0.56
C GLU A 10 -8.77 2.46 -0.61
N GLN A 11 -7.55 2.44 -1.17
CA GLN A 11 -7.16 1.48 -2.18
C GLN A 11 -6.85 0.12 -1.53
N ALA A 12 -6.87 -0.94 -2.32
CA ALA A 12 -6.66 -2.31 -1.85
C ALA A 12 -5.35 -2.43 -1.04
N PHE A 13 -5.45 -3.03 0.15
CA PHE A 13 -4.31 -3.33 1.00
C PHE A 13 -3.34 -4.30 0.31
N GLY A 14 -2.04 -4.03 0.45
CA GLY A 14 -0.98 -4.99 0.12
C GLY A 14 -0.92 -5.41 -1.35
N ASN A 15 -1.22 -4.51 -2.29
CA ASN A 15 -1.23 -4.85 -3.71
C ASN A 15 0.20 -5.06 -4.25
N SER A 16 0.60 -6.32 -4.39
CA SER A 16 1.93 -6.72 -4.88
C SER A 16 2.18 -6.39 -6.36
N GLY A 17 1.14 -6.20 -7.18
CA GLY A 17 1.27 -6.16 -8.64
C GLY A 17 1.68 -7.51 -9.25
N PRO A 18 1.91 -7.59 -10.57
CA PRO A 18 2.16 -8.87 -11.27
C PRO A 18 3.64 -9.29 -11.33
N CYS A 19 4.56 -8.45 -10.85
CA CYS A 19 5.98 -8.77 -10.83
C CYS A 19 6.38 -9.58 -9.58
N PHE A 20 7.59 -10.14 -9.59
CA PHE A 20 8.04 -11.14 -8.59
C PHE A 20 9.27 -10.69 -7.78
N ALA A 21 9.57 -9.39 -7.72
CA ALA A 21 10.58 -8.89 -6.81
C ALA A 21 10.13 -9.09 -5.35
N TYR A 22 11.10 -9.15 -4.43
CA TYR A 22 10.84 -9.25 -2.99
C TYR A 22 11.17 -7.91 -2.33
N ILE A 23 10.21 -6.97 -2.34
CA ILE A 23 10.41 -5.62 -1.78
C ILE A 23 9.47 -5.43 -0.60
N LYS A 24 9.99 -5.44 0.62
CA LYS A 24 9.21 -5.20 1.83
C LYS A 24 8.83 -3.72 1.92
N LEU A 25 7.53 -3.43 2.01
CA LEU A 25 6.96 -2.08 2.12
C LEU A 25 5.76 -2.10 3.10
N TYR A 26 5.15 -0.93 3.32
CA TYR A 26 3.99 -0.77 4.20
C TYR A 26 2.74 -0.38 3.42
N SER A 27 1.57 -0.89 3.82
CA SER A 27 0.28 -0.57 3.22
C SER A 27 -0.76 -0.44 4.33
N TYR A 28 -1.70 0.50 4.18
CA TYR A 28 -2.77 0.69 5.16
C TYR A 28 -3.88 -0.34 4.95
N ASN A 29 -4.18 -1.09 6.01
CA ASN A 29 -5.24 -2.09 6.06
C ASN A 29 -6.48 -1.47 6.73
N GLN A 30 -7.50 -1.16 5.93
CA GLN A 30 -8.73 -0.54 6.43
C GLN A 30 -9.51 -1.44 7.40
N LYS A 31 -9.33 -2.77 7.34
CA LYS A 31 -10.05 -3.71 8.21
C LYS A 31 -9.48 -3.68 9.63
N THR A 32 -8.16 -3.60 9.75
CA THR A 32 -7.47 -3.57 11.04
C THR A 32 -7.21 -2.15 11.54
N LYS A 33 -7.35 -1.14 10.66
CA LYS A 33 -6.98 0.26 10.87
C LYS A 33 -5.51 0.44 11.22
N LYS A 34 -4.63 -0.36 10.60
CA LYS A 34 -3.19 -0.34 10.84
C LYS A 34 -2.43 -0.27 9.52
N CYS A 35 -1.23 0.29 9.58
CA CYS A 35 -0.22 0.11 8.55
C CYS A 35 0.49 -1.23 8.79
N GLU A 36 0.48 -2.11 7.78
CA GLU A 36 1.02 -3.46 7.87
C GLU A 36 2.05 -3.70 6.77
N GLU A 37 3.06 -4.53 7.07
CA GLU A 37 4.05 -4.93 6.09
C GLU A 37 3.43 -5.80 4.99
N PHE A 38 3.89 -5.61 3.76
CA PHE A 38 3.59 -6.49 2.63
C PHE A 38 4.78 -6.60 1.68
N ILE A 39 4.74 -7.59 0.79
CA ILE A 39 5.75 -7.76 -0.26
C ILE A 39 5.24 -7.17 -1.57
N TYR A 40 5.90 -6.13 -2.04
CA TYR A 40 5.66 -5.55 -3.36
C TYR A 40 6.50 -6.27 -4.41
N GLY A 41 5.83 -6.65 -5.50
CA GLY A 41 6.40 -7.38 -6.62
C GLY A 41 7.32 -6.54 -7.51
N GLY A 42 7.39 -5.22 -7.32
CA GLY A 42 8.32 -4.34 -8.02
C GLY A 42 7.77 -3.69 -9.30
N CYS A 43 6.53 -3.96 -9.70
CA CYS A 43 5.87 -3.23 -10.77
C CYS A 43 4.37 -3.11 -10.57
N GLN A 44 3.77 -2.06 -11.16
CA GLN A 44 2.34 -1.74 -11.05
C GLN A 44 1.86 -1.69 -9.59
N GLY A 45 0.73 -2.32 -9.27
CA GLY A 45 0.09 -2.24 -7.95
C GLY A 45 -0.74 -0.97 -7.81
N ASN A 46 -0.71 -0.37 -6.63
CA ASN A 46 -1.47 0.84 -6.33
C ASN A 46 -0.67 1.77 -5.40
N ASP A 47 -1.26 2.91 -5.03
CA ASP A 47 -0.56 3.97 -4.28
C ASP A 47 -0.60 3.75 -2.77
N ASN A 48 -1.37 2.77 -2.27
CA ASN A 48 -1.39 2.38 -0.87
C ASN A 48 -0.13 1.57 -0.53
N ARG A 49 1.03 2.20 -0.70
CA ARG A 49 2.35 1.61 -0.66
C ARG A 49 3.36 2.68 -0.22
N PHE A 50 3.96 2.47 0.93
CA PHE A 50 4.86 3.41 1.60
C PHE A 50 6.19 2.72 1.93
N ILE A 51 7.29 3.48 1.91
CA ILE A 51 8.64 2.93 2.17
C ILE A 51 8.83 2.67 3.66
N THR A 52 8.27 3.54 4.50
CA THR A 52 8.40 3.45 5.95
C THR A 52 7.05 3.34 6.63
N LEU A 53 7.03 2.72 7.81
CA LEU A 53 5.83 2.67 8.65
C LEU A 53 5.33 4.07 8.98
N ALA A 54 6.23 4.97 9.39
CA ALA A 54 5.90 6.34 9.76
C ALA A 54 5.23 7.13 8.62
N GLU A 55 5.67 6.96 7.38
CA GLU A 55 5.04 7.58 6.20
C GLU A 55 3.60 7.09 6.01
N CYS A 56 3.37 5.78 6.14
CA CYS A 56 2.03 5.19 6.07
C CYS A 56 1.12 5.73 7.18
N GLU A 57 1.62 5.74 8.42
CA GLU A 57 0.86 6.19 9.59
C GLU A 57 0.51 7.66 9.47
N GLN A 58 1.48 8.52 9.14
CA GLN A 58 1.25 9.95 8.93
C GLN A 58 0.21 10.21 7.82
N LYS A 59 0.16 9.36 6.79
CA LYS A 59 -0.76 9.54 5.67
C LYS A 59 -2.17 9.02 5.97
N CYS A 60 -2.29 7.88 6.65
CA CYS A 60 -3.52 7.11 6.72
C CYS A 60 -4.13 6.99 8.12
N ILE A 61 -3.34 7.21 9.17
CA ILE A 61 -3.80 7.18 10.56
C ILE A 61 -3.94 8.63 11.03
N LYS A 62 -5.18 9.03 11.32
CA LYS A 62 -5.52 10.32 11.92
C LYS A 62 -5.83 10.13 13.39
#